data_AF-A0A848REK5-F1
#
_entry.id   AF-A0A848REK5-F1
#
_cell.length_a   1.000
_cell.length_b   1.000
_cell.length_c   1.000
_cell.angle_alpha   90.00
_cell.angle_beta   90.00
_cell.angle_gamma   90.00
#
_symmetry.space_group_name_H-M   'P 1'
#
loop_
_entity.id
_entity.type
_entity.pdbx_description
1 polymer ?
#
loop_
_entity_poly.entity_id
_entity_poly.type
_entity_poly.pdbx_seq_one_letter_code
_entity_poly.pdbx_strand_id
1 'polypeptide(L)'
;MRKYSYGSIMLILLLMAIIAGIFDNIFDDKLSMLGPIILWIGNYIVCRGLLYTREGTFSEYLRGIKTITGKVFLTNILIGLISVVILLLSTLTSGTGLVLSNMENGKIIPIISILYILINAIISLIFAYLNFVMADERYRDLSFSQNIKLIFKSGIRLFSQTLITLLKVYMIPIILSIIIILLAIVVKTMPLIIIIVSILGIAAIIGFVVITPIYMARLSEIYLDNIEEIYED
;
A
#
# COMPACT_ATOMS: atom_id res chain seq x y z
N MET A 1 -24.05 5.69 4.82
CA MET A 1 -22.60 5.51 5.00
C MET A 1 -22.38 4.37 5.98
N ARG A 2 -21.48 3.45 5.66
CA ARG A 2 -21.14 2.35 6.57
C ARG A 2 -20.30 2.94 7.70
N LYS A 3 -20.47 2.43 8.91
CA LYS A 3 -19.70 2.85 10.08
C LYS A 3 -18.53 1.89 10.27
N TYR A 4 -17.39 2.44 10.68
CA TYR A 4 -16.14 1.69 10.83
C TYR A 4 -15.42 2.06 12.12
N SER A 5 -14.78 1.07 12.76
CA SER A 5 -13.91 1.31 13.91
C SER A 5 -12.50 1.70 13.45
N TYR A 6 -12.30 3.00 13.18
CA TYR A 6 -11.00 3.53 12.77
C TYR A 6 -9.90 3.27 13.82
N GLY A 7 -10.26 3.28 15.11
CA GLY A 7 -9.34 2.95 16.21
C GLY A 7 -8.86 1.51 16.15
N SER A 8 -9.76 0.54 15.94
CA SER A 8 -9.38 -0.88 15.79
C SER A 8 -8.45 -1.08 14.59
N ILE A 9 -8.76 -0.46 13.46
CA ILE A 9 -7.95 -0.55 12.22
C ILE A 9 -6.55 0.01 12.48
N MET A 10 -6.46 1.21 13.07
CA MET A 10 -5.20 1.87 13.38
C MET A 10 -4.31 1.02 14.31
N LEU A 11 -4.90 0.45 15.37
CA LEU A 11 -4.17 -0.39 16.32
C LEU A 11 -3.56 -1.62 15.64
N ILE A 12 -4.25 -2.23 14.67
CA ILE A 12 -3.73 -3.40 13.95
C ILE A 12 -2.58 -3.01 13.03
N LEU A 13 -2.74 -1.92 12.26
CA LEU A 13 -1.69 -1.44 11.37
C LEU A 13 -0.43 -1.10 12.16
N LEU A 14 -0.58 -0.43 13.31
CA LEU A 14 0.53 -0.06 14.19
C LEU A 14 1.17 -1.29 14.85
N LEU A 15 0.37 -2.24 15.36
CA LEU A 15 0.89 -3.48 15.92
C LEU A 15 1.73 -4.24 14.88
N MET A 16 1.21 -4.39 13.65
CA MET A 16 1.87 -5.15 12.60
C MET A 16 3.14 -4.43 12.11
N ALA A 17 3.14 -3.09 12.05
CA ALA A 17 4.33 -2.30 11.76
C ALA A 17 5.41 -2.46 12.83
N ILE A 18 5.04 -2.45 14.12
CA ILE A 18 5.98 -2.69 15.22
C ILE A 18 6.58 -4.08 15.13
N ILE A 19 5.74 -5.11 14.94
CA ILE A 19 6.22 -6.49 14.82
C ILE A 19 7.16 -6.62 13.62
N ALA A 20 6.80 -6.07 12.45
CA ALA A 20 7.65 -6.07 11.27
C ALA A 20 9.02 -5.43 11.56
N GLY A 21 9.04 -4.23 12.16
CA GLY A 21 10.28 -3.53 12.48
C GLY A 21 11.13 -4.26 13.54
N ILE A 22 10.52 -4.96 14.50
CA ILE A 22 11.26 -5.80 15.45
C ILE A 22 11.93 -6.97 14.73
N PHE A 23 11.21 -7.64 13.82
CA PHE A 23 11.76 -8.75 13.06
C PHE A 23 12.93 -8.33 12.17
N ASP A 24 12.79 -7.22 11.44
CA ASP A 24 13.87 -6.72 10.57
C ASP A 24 15.14 -6.40 11.38
N ASN A 25 14.98 -5.79 12.57
CA ASN A 25 16.11 -5.50 13.47
C ASN A 25 16.75 -6.75 14.10
N ILE A 26 15.96 -7.77 14.48
CA ILE A 26 16.50 -9.00 15.09
C ILE A 26 17.34 -9.79 14.10
N PHE A 27 16.94 -9.80 12.83
CA PHE A 27 17.59 -10.58 11.79
C PHE A 27 18.64 -9.80 11.00
N ASP A 28 18.91 -8.54 11.35
CA ASP A 28 19.94 -7.69 10.71
C ASP A 28 19.78 -7.69 9.18
N ASP A 29 18.53 -7.50 8.73
CA ASP A 29 18.08 -7.56 7.33
C ASP A 29 18.30 -8.88 6.57
N LYS A 30 18.87 -9.92 7.20
CA LYS A 30 19.12 -11.24 6.56
C LYS A 30 17.82 -11.96 6.18
N LEU A 31 16.71 -11.62 6.85
CA LEU A 31 15.37 -12.15 6.61
C LEU A 31 14.39 -11.01 6.23
N SER A 32 14.85 -10.07 5.40
CA SER A 32 14.07 -8.92 4.90
C SER A 32 12.74 -9.26 4.20
N MET A 33 12.47 -10.53 3.90
CA MET A 33 11.18 -10.99 3.40
C MET A 33 10.11 -11.12 4.50
N LEU A 34 10.48 -11.21 5.78
CA LEU A 34 9.53 -11.42 6.89
C LEU A 34 8.72 -10.16 7.22
N GLY A 35 9.34 -8.97 7.24
CA GLY A 35 8.65 -7.71 7.48
C GLY A 35 7.45 -7.48 6.52
N PRO A 36 7.65 -7.58 5.19
CA PRO A 36 6.56 -7.48 4.21
C PRO A 36 5.45 -8.52 4.42
N ILE A 37 5.78 -9.75 4.81
CA ILE A 37 4.78 -10.79 5.11
C ILE A 37 3.94 -10.39 6.33
N ILE A 38 4.56 -9.87 7.39
CA ILE A 38 3.85 -9.43 8.61
C ILE A 38 2.91 -8.26 8.29
N LEU A 39 3.39 -7.27 7.53
CA LEU A 39 2.57 -6.14 7.08
C LEU A 39 1.40 -6.60 6.20
N TRP A 40 1.65 -7.57 5.33
CA TRP A 40 0.62 -8.19 4.52
C TRP A 40 -0.47 -8.87 5.37
N ILE A 41 -0.08 -9.66 6.38
CA ILE A 41 -1.02 -10.29 7.33
C ILE A 41 -1.89 -9.22 8.00
N GLY A 42 -1.28 -8.12 8.44
CA GLY A 42 -2.01 -6.98 9.00
C GLY A 42 -3.05 -6.40 8.04
N ASN A 43 -2.65 -6.13 6.80
CA ASN A 43 -3.55 -5.62 5.78
C ASN A 43 -4.70 -6.60 5.48
N TYR A 44 -4.43 -7.90 5.41
CA TYR A 44 -5.45 -8.91 5.22
C TYR A 44 -6.47 -8.92 6.37
N ILE A 45 -5.99 -8.91 7.61
CA ILE A 45 -6.83 -8.87 8.82
C ILE A 45 -7.75 -7.63 8.79
N VAL A 46 -7.21 -6.47 8.42
CA VAL A 46 -7.99 -5.23 8.29
C VAL A 46 -9.05 -5.35 7.20
N CYS A 47 -8.69 -5.83 6.00
CA CYS A 47 -9.65 -6.04 4.91
C CYS A 47 -10.78 -6.99 5.31
N ARG A 48 -10.45 -8.13 5.95
CA ARG A 48 -11.46 -9.07 6.46
C ARG A 48 -12.38 -8.41 7.50
N GLY A 49 -11.80 -7.66 8.44
CA GLY A 49 -12.57 -6.91 9.43
C GLY A 49 -13.49 -5.87 8.80
N LEU A 50 -13.01 -5.12 7.80
CA LEU A 50 -13.78 -4.12 7.06
C LEU A 50 -14.96 -4.73 6.27
N LEU A 51 -14.82 -5.95 5.75
CA LEU A 51 -15.92 -6.61 5.04
C LEU A 51 -17.03 -7.08 5.99
N TYR A 52 -16.67 -7.71 7.11
CA TYR A 52 -17.61 -8.49 7.93
C TYR A 52 -17.89 -7.92 9.32
N THR A 53 -16.92 -7.30 9.97
CA THR A 53 -17.02 -6.87 11.38
C THR A 53 -17.18 -5.36 11.53
N ARG A 54 -16.66 -4.56 10.59
CA ARG A 54 -16.81 -3.10 10.38
C ARG A 54 -16.62 -2.22 11.61
N GLU A 55 -17.57 -2.28 12.54
CA GLU A 55 -17.54 -1.63 13.85
C GLU A 55 -16.82 -2.45 14.92
N GLY A 56 -16.29 -3.62 14.54
CA GLY A 56 -15.70 -4.57 15.46
C GLY A 56 -14.54 -4.04 16.29
N THR A 57 -14.37 -4.65 17.46
CA THR A 57 -13.25 -4.35 18.36
C THR A 57 -11.92 -4.83 17.78
N PHE A 58 -10.81 -4.35 18.34
CA PHE A 58 -9.46 -4.79 17.96
C PHE A 58 -9.32 -6.33 17.97
N SER A 59 -9.85 -7.00 18.99
CA SER A 59 -9.82 -8.46 19.10
C SER A 59 -10.66 -9.15 18.02
N GLU A 60 -11.81 -8.57 17.65
CA GLU A 60 -12.66 -9.09 16.58
C GLU A 60 -12.00 -9.03 15.22
N TYR A 61 -11.34 -7.92 14.91
CA TYR A 61 -10.54 -7.83 13.71
C TYR A 61 -9.42 -8.86 13.72
N LEU A 62 -8.62 -8.96 14.79
CA LEU A 62 -7.53 -9.94 14.89
C LEU A 62 -7.96 -11.40 14.68
N ARG A 63 -9.21 -11.76 15.02
CA ARG A 63 -9.76 -13.09 14.73
C ARG A 63 -9.75 -13.43 13.23
N GLY A 64 -9.71 -12.43 12.35
CA GLY A 64 -9.53 -12.60 10.90
C GLY A 64 -8.25 -13.35 10.51
N ILE A 65 -7.24 -13.44 11.39
CA ILE A 65 -6.04 -14.25 11.12
C ILE A 65 -6.37 -15.72 10.85
N LYS A 66 -7.43 -16.24 11.48
CA LYS A 66 -7.88 -17.64 11.31
C LYS A 66 -8.46 -17.92 9.94
N THR A 67 -8.79 -16.89 9.16
CA THR A 67 -9.36 -17.05 7.81
C THR A 67 -8.29 -17.07 6.72
N ILE A 68 -7.01 -16.86 7.08
CA ILE A 68 -5.89 -17.00 6.15
C ILE A 68 -5.72 -18.48 5.81
N THR A 69 -6.00 -18.82 4.56
CA THR A 69 -5.76 -20.16 4.02
C THR A 69 -4.46 -20.21 3.21
N GLY A 70 -3.92 -21.41 2.97
CA GLY A 70 -2.73 -21.56 2.12
C GLY A 70 -2.89 -20.95 0.72
N LYS A 71 -4.12 -20.99 0.17
CA LYS A 71 -4.47 -20.34 -1.10
C LYS A 71 -4.28 -18.82 -1.02
N VAL A 72 -4.81 -18.17 0.03
CA VAL A 72 -4.65 -16.73 0.26
C VAL A 72 -3.17 -16.35 0.36
N PHE A 73 -2.39 -17.14 1.09
CA PHE A 73 -0.95 -16.94 1.22
C PHE A 73 -0.22 -17.05 -0.13
N LEU A 74 -0.47 -18.12 -0.89
CA LEU A 74 0.15 -18.35 -2.19
C LEU A 74 -0.20 -17.26 -3.23
N THR A 75 -1.46 -16.82 -3.27
CA THR A 75 -1.88 -15.73 -4.19
C THR A 75 -1.13 -14.44 -3.88
N ASN A 76 -0.94 -14.11 -2.60
CA ASN A 76 -0.24 -12.90 -2.20
C ASN A 76 1.27 -12.95 -2.50
N ILE A 77 1.92 -14.11 -2.26
CA ILE A 77 3.31 -14.29 -2.69
C ILE A 77 3.44 -14.11 -4.21
N LEU A 78 2.55 -14.73 -4.98
CA LEU A 78 2.63 -14.68 -6.44
C LEU A 78 2.43 -13.26 -6.97
N ILE A 79 1.46 -12.51 -6.44
CA ILE A 79 1.25 -11.10 -6.83
C ILE A 79 2.39 -10.21 -6.34
N GLY A 80 2.97 -10.50 -5.18
CA GLY A 80 4.20 -9.87 -4.71
C GLY A 80 5.34 -10.08 -5.70
N LEU A 81 5.56 -11.32 -6.16
CA LEU A 81 6.57 -11.64 -7.17
C LEU A 81 6.31 -10.93 -8.51
N ILE A 82 5.06 -10.92 -8.99
CA ILE A 82 4.67 -10.16 -10.19
C ILE A 82 5.03 -8.68 -10.02
N SER A 83 4.69 -8.09 -8.86
CA SER A 83 4.97 -6.68 -8.58
C SER A 83 6.48 -6.39 -8.58
N VAL A 84 7.29 -7.26 -7.97
CA VAL A 84 8.76 -7.16 -7.98
C VAL A 84 9.32 -7.27 -9.40
N VAL A 85 8.83 -8.22 -10.20
CA VAL A 85 9.28 -8.39 -11.59
C VAL A 85 8.96 -7.15 -12.43
N ILE A 86 7.74 -6.61 -12.33
CA ILE A 86 7.35 -5.37 -13.05
C ILE A 86 8.26 -4.22 -12.62
N LEU A 87 8.54 -4.11 -11.32
CA LEU A 87 9.40 -3.06 -10.77
C LEU A 87 10.85 -3.17 -11.26
N LEU A 88 11.36 -4.40 -11.35
CA LEU A 88 12.71 -4.68 -11.82
C LEU A 88 12.82 -4.39 -13.33
N LEU A 89 11.82 -4.78 -14.13
CA LEU A 89 11.73 -4.39 -15.55
C LEU A 89 11.65 -2.87 -15.71
N SER A 90 10.86 -2.18 -14.89
CA SER A 90 10.78 -0.72 -14.89
C SER A 90 12.13 -0.06 -14.58
N THR A 91 12.87 -0.61 -13.63
CA THR A 91 14.22 -0.13 -13.28
C THR A 91 15.20 -0.34 -14.43
N LEU A 92 15.19 -1.52 -15.06
CA LEU A 92 16.06 -1.82 -16.20
C LEU A 92 15.75 -0.95 -17.43
N THR A 93 14.47 -0.76 -17.74
CA THR A 93 14.00 0.01 -18.91
C THR A 93 14.12 1.52 -18.73
N SER A 94 14.02 2.02 -17.50
CA SER A 94 14.15 3.46 -17.20
C SER A 94 15.61 3.94 -17.15
N GLY A 95 16.60 3.05 -17.32
CA GLY A 95 18.02 3.41 -17.30
C GLY A 95 18.56 3.77 -15.91
N THR A 96 17.79 3.56 -14.84
CA THR A 96 18.15 3.90 -13.45
C THR A 96 19.48 3.24 -13.04
N GLY A 97 19.73 2.01 -13.49
CA GLY A 97 20.97 1.27 -13.20
C GLY A 97 22.24 1.87 -13.84
N LEU A 98 22.11 2.63 -14.93
CA LEU A 98 23.22 3.31 -15.62
C LEU A 98 23.40 4.77 -15.17
N VAL A 99 22.35 5.37 -14.60
CA VAL A 99 22.38 6.77 -14.15
C VAL A 99 22.91 6.90 -12.71
N LEU A 100 22.71 5.88 -11.87
CA LEU A 100 23.30 5.83 -10.51
C LEU A 100 24.84 5.75 -10.52
N SER A 101 25.46 5.21 -11.58
CA SER A 101 26.91 5.11 -11.71
C SER A 101 27.59 6.39 -12.22
N ASN A 102 26.84 7.35 -12.78
CA ASN A 102 27.36 8.61 -13.31
C ASN A 102 26.87 9.79 -12.47
N MET A 103 27.39 9.90 -11.24
CA MET A 103 26.99 10.89 -10.22
C MET A 103 27.41 12.35 -10.53
N GLU A 104 27.97 12.66 -11.69
CA GLU A 104 28.58 13.97 -11.94
C GLU A 104 27.64 15.04 -12.51
N ASN A 105 26.53 14.69 -13.16
CA ASN A 105 25.66 15.67 -13.84
C ASN A 105 24.18 15.52 -13.44
N GLY A 106 23.84 15.96 -12.22
CA GLY A 106 22.56 15.79 -11.51
C GLY A 106 21.27 16.37 -12.13
N LYS A 107 21.12 16.39 -13.46
CA LYS A 107 19.88 16.78 -14.17
C LYS A 107 18.99 15.61 -14.60
N ILE A 108 19.53 14.39 -14.74
CA ILE A 108 18.80 13.20 -15.24
C ILE A 108 18.16 12.37 -14.10
N ILE A 109 18.66 12.52 -12.87
CA ILE A 109 18.24 11.77 -11.67
C ILE A 109 16.78 12.03 -11.23
N PRO A 110 16.22 13.26 -11.27
CA PRO A 110 14.87 13.49 -10.74
C PRO A 110 13.76 12.89 -11.63
N ILE A 111 13.89 12.92 -12.96
CA ILE A 111 12.84 12.43 -13.88
C ILE A 111 12.65 10.92 -13.77
N ILE A 112 13.75 10.16 -13.71
CA ILE A 112 13.69 8.70 -13.61
C ILE A 112 13.13 8.27 -12.25
N SER A 113 13.50 8.97 -11.18
CA SER A 113 12.96 8.72 -9.83
C SER A 113 11.45 8.98 -9.76
N ILE A 114 10.97 10.04 -10.42
CA ILE A 114 9.54 10.35 -10.52
C ILE A 114 8.80 9.24 -11.30
N LEU A 115 9.35 8.78 -12.42
CA LEU A 115 8.75 7.71 -13.23
C LEU A 115 8.63 6.40 -12.43
N TYR A 116 9.67 6.05 -11.67
CA TYR A 116 9.67 4.89 -10.77
C TYR A 116 8.57 5.00 -9.69
N ILE A 117 8.44 6.17 -9.05
CA ILE A 117 7.39 6.43 -8.05
C ILE A 117 6.00 6.29 -8.69
N LEU A 118 5.82 6.84 -9.90
CA LEU A 118 4.55 6.78 -10.63
C LEU A 118 4.16 5.33 -10.96
N ILE A 119 5.11 4.52 -11.43
CA ILE A 119 4.86 3.11 -11.76
C ILE A 119 4.48 2.33 -10.50
N ASN A 120 5.18 2.54 -9.38
CA ASN A 120 4.80 1.93 -8.10
C ASN A 120 3.39 2.34 -7.65
N ALA A 121 3.04 3.61 -7.79
CA ALA A 121 1.70 4.09 -7.46
C ALA A 121 0.62 3.40 -8.30
N ILE A 122 0.85 3.25 -9.62
CA ILE A 122 -0.07 2.55 -10.52
C ILE A 122 -0.21 1.07 -10.13
N ILE A 123 0.90 0.37 -9.87
CA ILE A 123 0.90 -1.03 -9.42
C ILE A 123 0.11 -1.16 -8.11
N SER A 124 0.35 -0.27 -7.15
CA SER A 124 -0.35 -0.26 -5.87
C SER A 124 -1.86 -0.02 -6.03
N LEU A 125 -2.28 0.79 -6.99
CA LEU A 125 -3.70 1.03 -7.28
C LEU A 125 -4.36 -0.19 -7.94
N ILE A 126 -3.67 -0.84 -8.88
CA ILE A 126 -4.15 -2.08 -9.51
C ILE A 126 -4.34 -3.19 -8.48
N PHE A 127 -3.42 -3.32 -7.52
CA PHE A 127 -3.49 -4.36 -6.49
C PHE A 127 -4.17 -3.91 -5.20
N ALA A 128 -4.80 -2.73 -5.15
CA ALA A 128 -5.45 -2.20 -3.95
C ALA A 128 -6.54 -3.12 -3.38
N TYR A 129 -7.19 -3.92 -4.23
CA TYR A 129 -8.28 -4.81 -3.85
C TYR A 129 -7.85 -6.26 -3.61
N LEU A 130 -6.56 -6.57 -3.72
CA LEU A 130 -6.01 -7.92 -3.51
C LEU A 130 -6.53 -8.56 -2.21
N ASN A 131 -6.33 -7.87 -1.09
CA ASN A 131 -6.72 -8.39 0.22
C ASN A 131 -8.23 -8.36 0.45
N PHE A 132 -8.99 -7.50 -0.22
CA PHE A 132 -10.45 -7.52 -0.17
C PHE A 132 -11.00 -8.76 -0.87
N VAL A 133 -10.57 -9.00 -2.12
CA VAL A 133 -10.98 -10.20 -2.87
C VAL A 133 -10.55 -11.46 -2.12
N MET A 134 -9.33 -11.53 -1.59
CA MET A 134 -8.85 -12.70 -0.83
C MET A 134 -9.49 -12.85 0.55
N ALA A 135 -10.13 -11.82 1.09
CA ALA A 135 -10.84 -11.88 2.36
C ALA A 135 -12.33 -12.20 2.19
N ASP A 136 -12.89 -12.10 0.99
CA ASP A 136 -14.31 -12.26 0.69
C ASP A 136 -14.73 -13.73 0.52
N GLU A 137 -15.67 -14.25 1.29
CA GLU A 137 -16.09 -15.66 1.23
C GLU A 137 -16.41 -16.19 -0.17
N ARG A 138 -16.87 -15.33 -1.09
CA ARG A 138 -17.11 -15.66 -2.51
C ARG A 138 -15.84 -16.12 -3.26
N TYR A 139 -14.63 -15.76 -2.79
CA TYR A 139 -13.34 -16.19 -3.38
C TYR A 139 -13.07 -17.69 -3.18
N ARG A 140 -13.65 -18.30 -2.15
CA ARG A 140 -13.26 -19.65 -1.71
C ARG A 140 -13.53 -20.68 -2.79
N ASP A 141 -14.64 -20.52 -3.50
CA ASP A 141 -15.11 -21.45 -4.52
C ASP A 141 -14.42 -21.28 -5.88
N LEU A 142 -13.76 -20.14 -6.12
CA LEU A 142 -13.08 -19.84 -7.37
C LEU A 142 -11.73 -20.57 -7.50
N SER A 143 -11.33 -20.98 -8.69
CA SER A 143 -9.97 -21.49 -8.94
C SER A 143 -8.90 -20.41 -8.74
N PHE A 144 -7.64 -20.81 -8.59
CA PHE A 144 -6.52 -19.87 -8.39
C PHE A 144 -6.39 -18.85 -9.54
N SER A 145 -6.55 -19.29 -10.79
CA SER A 145 -6.50 -18.42 -11.99
C SER A 145 -7.65 -17.40 -12.01
N GLN A 146 -8.88 -17.85 -11.71
CA GLN A 146 -10.04 -16.97 -11.63
C GLN A 146 -9.84 -15.88 -10.57
N ASN A 147 -9.24 -16.23 -9.43
CA ASN A 147 -8.94 -15.25 -8.38
C ASN A 147 -7.95 -14.18 -8.85
N ILE A 148 -6.88 -14.56 -9.54
CA ILE A 148 -5.94 -13.58 -10.10
C ILE A 148 -6.66 -12.66 -11.09
N LYS A 149 -7.43 -13.23 -12.02
CA LYS A 149 -8.22 -12.45 -12.99
C LYS A 149 -9.16 -11.48 -12.28
N LEU A 150 -9.82 -11.92 -11.22
CA LEU A 150 -10.74 -11.10 -10.43
C LEU A 150 -10.03 -9.95 -9.72
N ILE A 151 -8.83 -10.17 -9.18
CA ILE A 151 -8.02 -9.12 -8.54
C ILE A 151 -7.65 -8.04 -9.57
N PHE A 152 -7.13 -8.43 -10.74
CA PHE A 152 -6.81 -7.48 -11.80
C PHE A 152 -8.06 -6.75 -12.31
N LYS A 153 -9.17 -7.47 -12.51
CA LYS A 153 -10.45 -6.90 -12.94
C LYS A 153 -10.95 -5.85 -11.94
N SER A 154 -10.92 -6.17 -10.64
CA SER A 154 -11.29 -5.25 -9.56
C SER A 154 -10.43 -4.00 -9.58
N GLY A 155 -9.11 -4.17 -9.67
CA GLY A 155 -8.13 -3.08 -9.75
C GLY A 155 -8.37 -2.14 -10.92
N ILE A 156 -8.50 -2.68 -12.13
CA ILE A 156 -8.68 -1.90 -13.36
C ILE A 156 -10.04 -1.21 -13.37
N ARG A 157 -11.12 -1.93 -13.06
CA ARG A 157 -12.49 -1.39 -13.10
C ARG A 157 -12.66 -0.26 -12.08
N LEU A 158 -12.15 -0.46 -10.87
CA LEU A 158 -12.29 0.52 -9.78
C LEU A 158 -11.17 1.57 -9.77
N PHE A 159 -10.23 1.53 -10.74
CA PHE A 159 -9.03 2.35 -10.74
C PHE A 159 -9.32 3.84 -10.57
N SER A 160 -10.25 4.38 -11.36
CA SER A 160 -10.59 5.81 -11.34
C SER A 160 -11.20 6.23 -10.00
N GLN A 161 -12.18 5.48 -9.48
CA GLN A 161 -12.80 5.74 -8.19
C GLN A 161 -11.78 5.66 -7.05
N THR A 162 -10.87 4.70 -7.13
CA THR A 162 -9.79 4.49 -6.16
C THR A 162 -8.79 5.64 -6.18
N LEU A 163 -8.35 6.07 -7.37
CA LEU A 163 -7.44 7.18 -7.54
C LEU A 163 -8.03 8.50 -7.01
N ILE A 164 -9.29 8.81 -7.36
CA ILE A 164 -9.97 10.01 -6.88
C ILE A 164 -10.09 9.98 -5.35
N THR A 165 -10.39 8.82 -4.77
CA THR A 165 -10.49 8.64 -3.33
C THR A 165 -9.13 8.82 -2.65
N LEU A 166 -8.07 8.24 -3.20
CA LEU A 166 -6.70 8.41 -2.71
C LEU A 166 -6.31 9.90 -2.69
N LEU A 167 -6.52 10.61 -3.80
CA LEU A 167 -6.20 12.03 -3.90
C LEU A 167 -7.00 12.89 -2.92
N LYS A 168 -8.30 12.59 -2.73
CA LYS A 168 -9.15 13.32 -1.78
C LYS A 168 -8.76 13.06 -0.34
N VAL A 169 -8.50 11.81 0.02
CA VAL A 169 -8.24 11.39 1.40
C VAL A 169 -6.83 11.83 1.83
N TYR A 170 -5.83 11.68 0.96
CA TYR A 170 -4.44 12.06 1.25
C TYR A 170 -4.05 13.45 0.73
N MET A 171 -5.01 14.32 0.41
CA MET A 171 -4.74 15.64 -0.17
C MET A 171 -3.69 16.43 0.62
N ILE A 172 -3.85 16.52 1.94
CA ILE A 172 -2.95 17.28 2.82
C ILE A 172 -1.53 16.65 2.86
N PRO A 173 -1.37 15.33 3.16
CA PRO A 173 -0.06 14.68 3.11
C PRO A 173 0.64 14.79 1.75
N ILE A 174 -0.10 14.72 0.64
CA ILE A 174 0.45 14.84 -0.72
C ILE A 174 0.98 16.25 -0.96
N ILE A 175 0.20 17.29 -0.64
CA ILE A 175 0.64 18.69 -0.78
C ILE A 175 1.89 18.95 0.06
N LEU A 176 1.90 18.44 1.30
CA LEU A 176 3.05 18.58 2.20
C LEU A 176 4.30 17.91 1.62
N SER A 177 4.14 16.72 1.03
CA SER A 177 5.23 15.99 0.36
C SER A 177 5.79 16.77 -0.84
N ILE A 178 4.94 17.42 -1.64
CA ILE A 178 5.38 18.27 -2.75
C ILE A 178 6.19 19.46 -2.24
N ILE A 179 5.74 20.13 -1.18
CA ILE A 179 6.46 21.25 -0.55
C ILE A 179 7.84 20.79 -0.06
N ILE A 180 7.91 19.63 0.58
CA ILE A 180 9.18 19.03 1.04
C ILE A 180 10.15 18.81 -0.13
N ILE A 181 9.68 18.24 -1.24
CA ILE A 181 10.50 18.01 -2.44
C ILE A 181 11.04 19.33 -2.99
N LEU A 182 10.21 20.38 -3.07
CA LEU A 182 10.62 21.70 -3.54
C LEU A 182 11.67 22.33 -2.62
N LEU A 183 11.48 22.25 -1.30
CA LEU A 183 12.43 22.78 -0.32
C LEU A 183 13.75 21.99 -0.30
N ALA A 184 13.70 20.67 -0.53
CA ALA A 184 14.88 19.82 -0.57
C ALA A 184 15.87 20.23 -1.68
N ILE A 185 15.39 20.79 -2.80
CA ILE A 185 16.23 21.31 -3.89
C ILE A 185 17.10 22.48 -3.40
N VAL A 186 16.57 23.31 -2.49
CA VAL A 186 17.22 24.53 -1.98
C VAL A 186 18.14 24.25 -0.78
N VAL A 187 18.11 23.04 -0.21
CA VAL A 187 18.96 22.67 0.95
C VAL A 187 20.45 22.85 0.66
N LYS A 188 20.89 22.64 -0.59
CA LYS A 188 22.30 22.84 -0.98
C LYS A 188 22.78 24.28 -0.84
N THR A 189 21.88 25.26 -0.98
CA THR A 189 22.22 26.69 -0.89
C THR A 189 21.95 27.26 0.50
N MET A 190 21.05 26.65 1.27
CA MET A 190 20.72 27.08 2.64
C MET A 190 20.56 25.85 3.55
N PRO A 191 21.65 25.37 4.19
CA PRO A 191 21.64 24.11 4.93
C PRO A 191 20.69 24.12 6.13
N LEU A 192 20.38 25.30 6.69
CA LEU A 192 19.44 25.46 7.80
C LEU A 192 17.99 25.05 7.43
N ILE A 193 17.64 25.03 6.13
CA ILE A 193 16.35 24.54 5.63
C ILE A 193 16.16 23.04 5.92
N ILE A 194 17.24 22.28 6.13
CA ILE A 194 17.14 20.84 6.42
C ILE A 194 16.29 20.56 7.67
N ILE A 195 16.37 21.42 8.69
CA ILE A 195 15.59 21.29 9.92
C ILE A 195 14.09 21.41 9.62
N ILE A 196 13.72 22.40 8.79
CA ILE A 196 12.32 22.61 8.36
C ILE A 196 11.84 21.41 7.55
N VAL A 197 12.64 20.95 6.58
CA VAL A 197 12.35 19.78 5.75
C VAL A 197 12.12 18.53 6.61
N SER A 198 12.95 18.30 7.63
CA SER A 198 12.80 17.16 8.55
C SER A 198 11.50 17.24 9.35
N ILE A 199 11.15 18.42 9.90
CA ILE A 199 9.91 18.60 10.68
C ILE A 199 8.68 18.36 9.79
N LEU A 200 8.66 18.97 8.60
CA LEU A 200 7.57 18.76 7.64
C LEU A 200 7.50 17.29 7.20
N GLY A 201 8.65 16.63 7.03
CA GLY A 201 8.73 15.20 6.71
C GLY A 201 8.08 14.33 7.78
N ILE A 202 8.39 14.56 9.05
CA ILE A 202 7.76 13.85 10.17
C ILE A 202 6.24 14.10 10.17
N ALA A 203 5.81 15.35 9.99
CA ALA A 203 4.40 15.69 9.93
C ALA A 203 3.66 15.00 8.77
N ALA A 204 4.30 14.89 7.59
CA ALA A 204 3.77 14.18 6.44
C ALA A 204 3.60 12.68 6.74
N ILE A 205 4.63 12.04 7.31
CA ILE A 205 4.60 10.62 7.68
C ILE A 205 3.47 10.35 8.67
N ILE A 206 3.36 11.16 9.73
CA ILE A 206 2.27 11.05 10.71
C ILE A 206 0.91 11.22 10.02
N GLY A 207 0.79 12.21 9.13
CA GLY A 207 -0.43 12.43 8.35
C GLY A 207 -0.84 11.21 7.53
N PHE A 208 0.09 10.59 6.80
CA PHE A 208 -0.17 9.35 6.06
C PHE A 208 -0.62 8.22 6.98
N VAL A 209 0.06 8.00 8.11
CA VAL A 209 -0.27 6.94 9.06
C VAL A 209 -1.68 7.13 9.65
N VAL A 210 -2.00 8.34 10.10
CA VAL A 210 -3.29 8.67 10.73
C VAL A 210 -4.47 8.59 9.76
N ILE A 211 -4.25 8.90 8.48
CA ILE A 211 -5.30 8.90 7.46
C ILE A 211 -5.52 7.51 6.86
N THR A 212 -4.52 6.60 6.93
CA THR A 212 -4.60 5.24 6.37
C THR A 212 -5.88 4.47 6.74
N PRO A 213 -6.34 4.44 8.02
CA PRO A 213 -7.59 3.77 8.38
C PRO A 213 -8.82 4.29 7.62
N ILE A 214 -8.87 5.61 7.39
CA ILE A 214 -9.96 6.26 6.64
C ILE A 214 -9.91 5.81 5.19
N TYR A 215 -8.72 5.81 4.59
CA TYR A 215 -8.55 5.35 3.21
C TYR A 215 -8.97 3.88 3.04
N MET A 216 -8.54 2.98 3.93
CA MET A 216 -8.92 1.56 3.86
C MET A 216 -10.44 1.36 3.99
N ALA A 217 -11.10 2.12 4.88
CA ALA A 217 -12.55 2.09 4.98
C ALA A 217 -13.24 2.54 3.69
N ARG A 218 -12.72 3.58 3.02
CA ARG A 218 -13.25 4.04 1.73
C ARG A 218 -13.03 3.02 0.62
N LEU A 219 -11.89 2.34 0.58
CA LEU A 219 -11.67 1.22 -0.34
C LEU A 219 -12.68 0.09 -0.11
N SER A 220 -12.96 -0.23 1.17
CA SER A 220 -13.99 -1.21 1.50
C SER A 220 -15.37 -0.77 1.03
N GLU A 221 -15.71 0.53 1.12
CA GLU A 221 -16.98 1.04 0.59
C GLU A 221 -17.08 0.85 -0.91
N ILE A 222 -16.06 1.29 -1.66
CA ILE A 222 -16.00 1.15 -3.12
C ILE A 222 -16.11 -0.33 -3.52
N TYR A 223 -15.36 -1.21 -2.86
CA TYR A 223 -15.40 -2.64 -3.13
C TYR A 223 -16.80 -3.22 -2.90
N LEU A 224 -17.41 -2.93 -1.75
CA LEU A 224 -18.73 -3.46 -1.39
C LEU A 224 -19.85 -2.89 -2.26
N ASP A 225 -19.74 -1.64 -2.72
CA ASP A 225 -20.74 -0.99 -3.57
C ASP A 225 -20.72 -1.53 -5.00
N ASN A 226 -19.60 -2.11 -5.45
CA ASN A 226 -19.44 -2.66 -6.79
C ASN A 226 -19.26 -4.20 -6.77
N ILE A 227 -19.53 -4.85 -5.63
CA ILE A 227 -19.22 -6.27 -5.43
C ILE A 227 -19.96 -7.19 -6.38
N GLU A 228 -21.21 -6.88 -6.74
CA GLU A 228 -21.97 -7.72 -7.67
C GLU A 228 -21.36 -7.64 -9.08
N GLU A 229 -21.14 -6.42 -9.57
CA GLU A 229 -20.55 -6.18 -10.88
C GLU A 229 -19.15 -6.80 -11.02
N ILE A 230 -18.33 -6.77 -9.96
CA ILE A 230 -16.97 -7.36 -9.97
C ILE A 230 -17.02 -8.86 -10.27
N TYR A 231 -18.01 -9.56 -9.72
CA TYR A 231 -18.17 -11.01 -9.83
C TYR A 231 -19.04 -11.45 -11.02
N GLU A 232 -19.80 -10.55 -11.64
CA GLU A 232 -20.40 -10.77 -12.95
C GLU A 232 -19.32 -10.82 -14.04
N ASP A 233 -19.38 -11.78 -14.97
CA ASP A 233 -18.35 -12.04 -15.99
C ASP A 233 -18.12 -10.89 -16.98
#